data_AF-A0A7C2QIY5-F1
#
_entry.id   AF-A0A7C2QIY5-F1
#
_cell.length_a   1.000
_cell.length_b   1.000
_cell.length_c   1.000
_cell.angle_alpha   90.00
_cell.angle_beta   90.00
_cell.angle_gamma   90.00
#
_symmetry.space_group_name_H-M   'P 1'
#
loop_
_entity.id
_entity.type
_entity.pdbx_description
1 polymer ?
#
loop_
_entity_poly.entity_id
_entity_poly.type
_entity_poly.pdbx_seq_one_letter_code
_entity_poly.pdbx_strand_id
1 'polypeptide(L)'
;MDGLISRKDLGKLIYCSSLLEERVANAYGRIAELVDDKLVKGLLGFISRDSFKHAECLRVVGEQLSGSMEICPEECEEVWGKTWKALMTDAERYLDKSEITHEELAALIKGLMKLESFVAEEYLTMMHVKLIELMAEEAKIDLKNFRTLLEWIIEDEKRHEQILRMIENALAEKEK
;
A
#
# COMPACT_ATOMS: atom_id res chain seq x y z
N MET A 1 -7.95 -26.09 12.91
CA MET A 1 -6.63 -25.56 12.54
C MET A 1 -5.94 -25.25 13.85
N ASP A 2 -5.15 -26.19 14.36
CA ASP A 2 -4.35 -25.97 15.57
C ASP A 2 -2.97 -25.51 15.13
N GLY A 3 -2.63 -24.28 15.46
CA GLY A 3 -1.32 -23.69 15.20
C GLY A 3 -1.41 -22.18 15.20
N LEU A 4 -1.06 -21.56 16.33
CA LEU A 4 -0.72 -20.13 16.40
C LEU A 4 0.30 -19.81 15.30
N ILE A 5 0.17 -18.66 14.63
CA ILE A 5 1.13 -18.27 13.59
C ILE A 5 2.55 -18.22 14.16
N SER A 6 3.52 -18.74 13.41
CA SER A 6 4.92 -18.65 13.85
C SER A 6 5.46 -17.24 13.66
N ARG A 7 6.49 -16.86 14.44
CA ARG A 7 7.20 -15.59 14.26
C ARG A 7 7.70 -15.42 12.82
N LYS A 8 8.15 -16.51 12.20
CA LYS A 8 8.62 -16.51 10.82
C LYS A 8 7.51 -16.21 9.84
N ASP A 9 6.37 -16.88 9.98
CA ASP A 9 5.22 -16.70 9.09
C ASP A 9 4.60 -15.30 9.24
N LEU A 10 4.57 -14.76 10.46
CA LEU A 10 4.21 -13.37 10.68
C LEU A 10 5.19 -12.41 9.98
N GLY A 11 6.49 -12.68 10.07
CA GLY A 11 7.50 -11.92 9.33
C GLY A 11 7.28 -11.96 7.81
N LYS A 12 6.89 -13.12 7.26
CA LYS A 12 6.55 -13.24 5.83
C LYS A 12 5.34 -12.40 5.44
N LEU A 13 4.27 -12.41 6.24
CA LEU A 13 3.08 -11.58 6.02
C LEU A 13 3.46 -10.10 5.90
N ILE A 14 4.24 -9.60 6.87
CA ILE A 14 4.67 -8.20 6.92
C ILE A 14 5.57 -7.87 5.72
N TYR A 15 6.50 -8.76 5.38
CA TYR A 15 7.38 -8.56 4.23
C TYR A 15 6.58 -8.50 2.92
N CYS A 16 5.58 -9.36 2.74
CA CYS A 16 4.71 -9.31 1.56
C CYS A 16 3.87 -8.03 1.48
N SER A 17 3.48 -7.44 2.62
CA SER A 17 2.89 -6.10 2.65
C SER A 17 3.89 -5.04 2.16
N SER A 18 5.17 -5.16 2.53
CA SER A 18 6.21 -4.23 2.04
C SER A 18 6.38 -4.24 0.52
N LEU A 19 6.20 -5.39 -0.13
CA LEU A 19 6.30 -5.50 -1.59
C LEU A 19 5.12 -4.84 -2.30
N LEU A 20 3.93 -4.94 -1.70
CA LEU A 20 2.73 -4.26 -2.20
C LEU A 20 2.92 -2.75 -2.15
N GLU A 21 3.32 -2.26 -0.98
CA GLU A 21 3.58 -0.85 -0.69
C GLU A 21 4.61 -0.24 -1.64
N GLU A 22 5.73 -0.94 -1.85
CA GLU A 22 6.74 -0.49 -2.81
C GLU A 22 6.16 -0.40 -4.24
N ARG A 23 5.33 -1.38 -4.63
CA ARG A 23 4.74 -1.38 -5.96
C ARG A 23 3.72 -0.25 -6.14
N VAL A 24 2.90 0.00 -5.12
CA VAL A 24 1.91 1.09 -5.11
C VAL A 24 2.58 2.45 -5.06
N ALA A 25 3.63 2.61 -4.26
CA ALA A 25 4.48 3.80 -4.22
C ALA A 25 5.00 4.16 -5.61
N ASN A 26 5.54 3.18 -6.33
CA ASN A 26 6.04 3.35 -7.69
C ASN A 26 4.92 3.73 -8.66
N ALA A 27 3.74 3.10 -8.55
CA ALA A 27 2.59 3.41 -9.41
C ALA A 27 2.12 4.86 -9.22
N TYR A 28 1.94 5.30 -7.97
CA TYR A 28 1.62 6.70 -7.67
C TYR A 28 2.67 7.66 -8.19
N GLY A 29 3.96 7.33 -8.01
CA GLY A 29 5.07 8.13 -8.51
C GLY A 29 5.02 8.27 -10.03
N ARG A 30 4.78 7.16 -10.73
CA ARG A 30 4.64 7.15 -12.19
C ARG A 30 3.47 8.00 -12.65
N ILE A 31 2.30 7.86 -12.04
CA ILE A 31 1.13 8.67 -12.39
C ILE A 31 1.42 10.16 -12.13
N ALA A 32 2.06 10.49 -11.00
CA ALA A 32 2.43 11.88 -10.71
C ALA A 32 3.34 12.49 -11.78
N GLU A 33 4.26 11.70 -12.37
CA GLU A 33 5.09 12.18 -13.49
C GLU A 33 4.28 12.54 -14.72
N LEU A 34 3.25 11.75 -15.02
CA LEU A 34 2.39 11.87 -16.21
C LEU A 34 1.32 12.97 -16.09
N VAL A 35 1.09 13.51 -14.90
CA VAL A 35 0.09 14.56 -14.67
C VAL A 35 0.71 15.96 -14.84
N ASP A 36 0.09 16.78 -15.68
CA ASP A 36 0.50 18.18 -15.91
C ASP A 36 0.10 19.13 -14.78
N ASP A 37 -1.02 18.84 -14.10
CA ASP A 37 -1.49 19.67 -13.00
C ASP A 37 -0.52 19.59 -11.81
N LYS A 38 0.08 20.73 -11.45
CA LYS A 38 1.09 20.81 -10.39
C LYS A 38 0.57 20.43 -9.01
N LEU A 39 -0.69 20.75 -8.71
CA LEU A 39 -1.29 20.40 -7.42
C LEU A 39 -1.50 18.88 -7.35
N VAL A 40 -2.18 18.30 -8.33
CA VAL A 40 -2.44 16.85 -8.40
C VAL A 40 -1.14 16.06 -8.42
N LYS A 41 -0.16 16.49 -9.22
CA LYS A 41 1.19 15.93 -9.24
C LYS A 41 1.86 15.96 -7.87
N GLY A 42 1.79 17.08 -7.17
CA GLY A 42 2.35 17.23 -5.83
C GLY A 42 1.69 16.31 -4.80
N LEU A 43 0.36 16.19 -4.87
CA LEU A 43 -0.44 15.34 -3.99
C LEU A 43 -0.20 13.84 -4.23
N LEU A 44 -0.20 13.38 -5.48
CA LEU A 44 0.16 11.99 -5.82
C LEU A 44 1.60 11.67 -5.44
N GLY A 45 2.52 12.59 -5.68
CA GLY A 45 3.92 12.44 -5.28
C GLY A 45 4.11 12.40 -3.77
N PHE A 46 3.21 13.02 -2.99
CA PHE A 46 3.21 12.92 -1.53
C PHE A 46 2.89 11.48 -1.10
N ILE A 47 1.77 10.94 -1.60
CA ILE A 47 1.35 9.56 -1.29
C ILE A 47 2.45 8.57 -1.70
N SER A 48 2.99 8.71 -2.92
CA SER A 48 4.10 7.88 -3.42
C SER A 48 5.28 7.77 -2.45
N ARG A 49 5.69 8.89 -1.84
CA ARG A 49 6.82 8.90 -0.90
C ARG A 49 6.47 8.28 0.45
N ASP A 50 5.25 8.49 0.91
CA ASP A 50 4.79 7.90 2.17
C ASP A 50 4.61 6.38 2.04
N SER A 51 4.02 5.88 0.95
CA SER A 51 3.95 4.43 0.68
C SER A 51 5.34 3.80 0.53
N PHE A 52 6.32 4.52 -0.05
CA PHE A 52 7.71 4.02 -0.10
C PHE A 52 8.32 3.90 1.31
N LYS A 53 8.09 4.91 2.16
CA LYS A 53 8.49 4.88 3.57
C LYS A 53 7.82 3.72 4.32
N HIS A 54 6.55 3.41 4.04
CA HIS A 54 5.85 2.25 4.61
C HIS A 54 6.47 0.94 4.16
N ALA A 55 6.79 0.81 2.87
CA ALA A 55 7.51 -0.35 2.34
C ALA A 55 8.83 -0.59 3.08
N GLU A 56 9.67 0.44 3.24
CA GLU A 56 10.94 0.32 3.97
C GLU A 56 10.72 -0.13 5.42
N CYS A 57 9.75 0.49 6.09
CA CYS A 57 9.39 0.18 7.47
C CYS A 57 8.93 -1.28 7.63
N LEU A 58 7.97 -1.71 6.81
CA LEU A 58 7.42 -3.06 6.84
C LEU A 58 8.48 -4.09 6.47
N ARG A 59 9.35 -3.80 5.50
CA ARG A 59 10.45 -4.69 5.12
C ARG A 59 11.38 -4.99 6.30
N VAL A 60 11.82 -3.94 7.00
CA VAL A 60 12.68 -4.09 8.19
C VAL A 60 11.99 -4.93 9.26
N VAL A 61 10.71 -4.68 9.54
CA VAL A 61 9.96 -5.47 10.52
C VAL A 61 9.85 -6.94 10.07
N GLY A 62 9.50 -7.18 8.81
CA GLY A 62 9.38 -8.52 8.24
C GLY A 62 10.69 -9.30 8.32
N GLU A 63 11.81 -8.69 7.95
CA GLU A 63 13.15 -9.30 8.01
C GLU A 63 13.60 -9.61 9.44
N GLN A 64 13.30 -8.73 10.41
CA GLN A 64 13.61 -8.94 11.83
C GLN A 64 12.80 -10.09 12.46
N LEU A 65 11.59 -10.35 11.97
CA LEU A 65 10.76 -11.46 12.46
C LEU A 65 11.08 -12.78 11.75
N SER A 66 11.32 -12.74 10.44
CA SER A 66 11.52 -13.93 9.60
C SER A 66 12.97 -14.43 9.55
N GLY A 67 13.94 -13.57 9.88
CA GLY A 67 15.37 -13.83 9.74
C GLY A 67 15.78 -13.77 8.27
N SER A 68 16.16 -12.57 7.79
CA SER A 68 16.65 -12.24 6.44
C SER A 68 16.17 -13.21 5.34
N MET A 69 15.05 -12.90 4.71
CA MET A 69 14.49 -13.72 3.64
C MET A 69 14.58 -13.00 2.30
N GLU A 70 15.03 -13.70 1.26
CA GLU A 70 14.57 -13.42 -0.09
C GLU A 70 13.20 -14.11 -0.24
N ILE A 71 12.11 -13.34 -0.13
CA ILE A 71 10.76 -13.85 -0.41
C ILE A 71 10.43 -13.57 -1.88
N CYS A 72 10.13 -14.62 -2.64
CA CYS A 72 9.66 -14.48 -4.01
C CYS A 72 8.21 -13.97 -4.02
N PRO A 73 7.81 -13.09 -4.97
CA PRO A 73 6.44 -12.59 -5.09
C PRO A 73 5.36 -13.69 -5.16
N GLU A 74 5.68 -14.86 -5.70
CA GLU A 74 4.78 -16.01 -5.76
C GLU A 74 4.40 -16.51 -4.36
N GLU A 75 5.31 -16.45 -3.38
CA GLU A 75 5.00 -16.79 -1.99
C GLU A 75 4.02 -15.79 -1.38
N CYS A 76 4.01 -14.53 -1.84
CA CYS A 76 3.11 -13.51 -1.33
C CYS A 76 1.66 -13.67 -1.81
N GLU A 77 1.45 -14.23 -3.01
CA GLU A 77 0.11 -14.64 -3.44
C GLU A 77 -0.46 -15.77 -2.56
N GLU A 78 0.37 -16.71 -2.14
CA GLU A 78 -0.08 -17.79 -1.23
C GLU A 78 -0.48 -17.25 0.15
N VAL A 79 0.22 -16.20 0.60
CA VAL A 79 0.04 -15.58 1.91
C VAL A 79 -1.18 -14.65 1.96
N TRP A 80 -1.31 -13.73 1.00
CA TRP A 80 -2.38 -12.73 0.98
C TRP A 80 -3.53 -13.05 0.01
N GLY A 81 -3.37 -14.07 -0.83
CA GLY A 81 -4.38 -14.51 -1.77
C GLY A 81 -4.49 -13.66 -3.04
N LYS A 82 -5.53 -13.95 -3.82
CA LYS A 82 -5.73 -13.38 -5.17
C LYS A 82 -5.96 -11.87 -5.17
N THR A 83 -6.48 -11.30 -4.09
CA THR A 83 -6.67 -9.85 -3.98
C THR A 83 -5.34 -9.12 -4.05
N TRP A 84 -4.32 -9.58 -3.31
CA TRP A 84 -2.97 -9.01 -3.36
C TRP A 84 -2.39 -9.06 -4.78
N LYS A 85 -2.53 -10.20 -5.47
CA LYS A 85 -2.08 -10.34 -6.86
C LYS A 85 -2.78 -9.36 -7.81
N ALA A 86 -4.10 -9.19 -7.65
CA ALA A 86 -4.87 -8.28 -8.48
C ALA A 86 -4.39 -6.84 -8.30
N LEU A 87 -4.12 -6.41 -7.06
CA LEU A 87 -3.59 -5.08 -6.77
C LEU A 87 -2.18 -4.88 -7.34
N MET A 88 -1.30 -5.87 -7.17
CA MET A 88 0.05 -5.86 -7.76
C MET A 88 0.00 -5.73 -9.29
N THR A 89 -0.85 -6.52 -9.93
CA THR A 89 -1.04 -6.49 -11.39
C THR A 89 -1.58 -5.13 -11.85
N ASP A 90 -2.54 -4.58 -11.11
CA ASP A 90 -3.12 -3.29 -11.46
C ASP A 90 -2.10 -2.15 -11.27
N ALA A 91 -1.32 -2.16 -10.19
CA ALA A 91 -0.21 -1.23 -10.00
C ALA A 91 0.85 -1.33 -11.12
N GLU A 92 1.21 -2.55 -11.55
CA GLU A 92 2.14 -2.78 -12.67
C GLU A 92 1.65 -2.15 -13.98
N ARG A 93 0.35 -2.22 -14.28
CA ARG A 93 -0.22 -1.60 -15.48
C ARG A 93 0.01 -0.09 -15.53
N TYR A 94 0.07 0.60 -14.39
CA TYR A 94 0.33 2.04 -14.34
C TYR A 94 1.81 2.38 -14.44
N LEU A 95 2.72 1.47 -14.08
CA LEU A 95 4.16 1.66 -14.26
C LEU A 95 4.53 1.74 -15.75
N ASP A 96 3.89 0.92 -16.57
CA ASP A 96 4.18 0.84 -18.01
C ASP A 96 3.49 1.94 -18.83
N LYS A 97 2.69 2.81 -18.20
CA LYS A 97 1.99 3.88 -18.92
C LYS A 97 2.95 4.97 -19.38
N SER A 98 2.77 5.43 -20.61
CA SER A 98 3.48 6.58 -21.19
C SER A 98 2.71 7.90 -21.08
N GLU A 99 1.40 7.83 -20.91
CA GLU A 99 0.48 8.97 -20.80
C GLU A 99 -0.73 8.59 -19.93
N ILE A 100 -1.41 9.59 -19.39
CA ILE A 100 -2.68 9.41 -18.68
C ILE A 100 -3.62 10.54 -19.05
N THR A 101 -4.83 10.20 -19.51
CA THR A 101 -5.84 11.23 -19.81
C THR A 101 -6.50 11.73 -18.54
N HIS A 102 -7.18 12.87 -18.62
CA HIS A 102 -7.96 13.40 -17.50
C HIS A 102 -9.04 12.41 -17.05
N GLU A 103 -9.75 11.79 -17.99
CA GLU A 103 -10.81 10.81 -17.72
C GLU A 103 -10.23 9.54 -17.08
N GLU A 104 -9.07 9.07 -17.55
CA GLU A 104 -8.39 7.92 -16.95
C GLU A 104 -7.92 8.21 -15.52
N LEU A 105 -7.37 9.41 -15.29
CA LEU A 105 -6.98 9.86 -13.96
C LEU A 105 -8.22 9.99 -13.05
N ALA A 106 -9.29 10.61 -13.51
CA ALA A 106 -10.53 10.73 -12.73
C ALA A 106 -11.15 9.35 -12.43
N ALA A 107 -11.15 8.43 -13.40
CA ALA A 107 -11.62 7.07 -13.19
C ALA A 107 -10.75 6.31 -12.19
N LEU A 108 -9.43 6.49 -12.25
CA LEU A 108 -8.50 5.98 -11.26
C LEU A 108 -8.85 6.54 -9.87
N ILE A 109 -8.84 7.87 -9.68
CA ILE A 109 -9.12 8.54 -8.39
C ILE A 109 -10.49 8.13 -7.80
N LYS A 110 -11.48 7.90 -8.65
CA LYS A 110 -12.79 7.41 -8.25
C LYS A 110 -12.81 5.93 -7.87
N GLY A 111 -12.00 5.11 -8.54
CA GLY A 111 -11.80 3.70 -8.22
C GLY A 111 -11.17 3.49 -6.84
N LEU A 112 -10.29 4.40 -6.41
CA LEU A 112 -9.69 4.41 -5.06
C LEU A 112 -10.75 4.52 -3.96
N MET A 113 -11.67 5.48 -4.12
CA MET A 113 -12.71 5.75 -3.12
C MET A 113 -13.77 4.65 -3.02
N LYS A 114 -13.85 3.77 -4.01
CA LYS A 114 -14.79 2.65 -4.07
C LYS A 114 -14.19 1.30 -3.70
N LEU A 115 -12.89 1.25 -3.38
CA LEU A 115 -12.16 0.01 -3.11
C LEU A 115 -12.10 -0.94 -4.34
N GLU A 116 -12.16 -0.41 -5.56
CA GLU A 116 -12.27 -1.20 -6.80
C GLU A 116 -10.94 -1.37 -7.57
N SER A 117 -9.84 -0.75 -7.10
CA SER A 117 -8.55 -0.69 -7.82
C SER A 117 -7.37 -0.90 -6.86
N PHE A 118 -6.11 -0.95 -7.37
CA PHE A 118 -4.85 -1.00 -6.58
C PHE A 118 -4.78 0.00 -5.42
N VAL A 119 -5.68 0.97 -5.40
CA VAL A 119 -5.74 2.05 -4.43
C VAL A 119 -6.85 1.88 -3.39
N ALA A 120 -7.41 0.68 -3.32
CA ALA A 120 -7.91 0.12 -2.06
C ALA A 120 -6.76 -0.17 -1.07
N GLU A 121 -5.50 0.04 -1.48
CA GLU A 121 -4.31 -0.23 -0.69
C GLU A 121 -4.33 0.49 0.66
N GLU A 122 -4.72 1.76 0.74
CA GLU A 122 -4.80 2.48 2.02
C GLU A 122 -5.64 1.73 3.08
N TYR A 123 -6.80 1.22 2.66
CA TYR A 123 -7.66 0.39 3.50
C TYR A 123 -7.07 -0.98 3.76
N LEU A 124 -6.43 -1.58 2.75
CA LEU A 124 -5.81 -2.88 2.86
C LEU A 124 -4.59 -2.87 3.78
N THR A 125 -3.72 -1.87 3.69
CA THR A 125 -2.57 -1.64 4.55
C THR A 125 -3.01 -1.40 5.99
N MET A 126 -4.02 -0.55 6.22
CA MET A 126 -4.62 -0.45 7.55
C MET A 126 -5.15 -1.79 8.07
N MET A 127 -5.80 -2.60 7.22
CA MET A 127 -6.28 -3.94 7.60
C MET A 127 -5.12 -4.90 7.87
N HIS A 128 -4.08 -4.89 7.04
CA HIS A 128 -2.89 -5.71 7.17
C HIS A 128 -2.21 -5.41 8.50
N VAL A 129 -1.96 -4.13 8.81
CA VAL A 129 -1.35 -3.71 10.07
C VAL A 129 -2.16 -4.19 11.27
N LYS A 130 -3.49 -3.97 11.26
CA LYS A 130 -4.36 -4.44 12.35
C LYS A 130 -4.36 -5.97 12.49
N LEU A 131 -4.35 -6.68 11.36
CA LEU A 131 -4.29 -8.14 11.35
C LEU A 131 -2.95 -8.62 11.93
N ILE A 132 -1.84 -7.99 11.53
CA ILE A 132 -0.50 -8.26 12.06
C ILE A 132 -0.47 -8.08 13.59
N GLU A 133 -1.06 -7.00 14.11
CA GLU A 133 -1.14 -6.75 15.55
C GLU A 133 -1.94 -7.83 16.28
N LEU A 134 -3.12 -8.21 15.76
CA LEU A 134 -3.96 -9.26 16.33
C LEU A 134 -3.27 -10.62 16.33
N MET A 135 -2.65 -10.99 15.20
CA MET A 135 -1.92 -12.25 15.05
C MET A 135 -0.70 -12.32 15.98
N ALA A 136 0.02 -11.21 16.14
CA ALA A 136 1.14 -11.11 17.07
C ALA A 136 0.68 -11.26 18.52
N GLU A 137 -0.43 -10.63 18.90
CA GLU A 137 -1.02 -10.75 20.23
C GLU A 137 -1.43 -12.20 20.53
N GLU A 138 -2.15 -12.83 19.61
CA GLU A 138 -2.59 -14.23 19.73
C GLU A 138 -1.40 -15.19 19.88
N ALA A 139 -0.36 -15.00 19.06
CA ALA A 139 0.86 -15.79 19.07
C ALA A 139 1.87 -15.39 20.15
N LYS A 140 1.58 -14.36 20.97
CA LYS A 140 2.49 -13.79 21.98
C LYS A 140 3.85 -13.36 21.41
N ILE A 141 3.86 -12.86 20.18
CA ILE A 141 5.05 -12.30 19.51
C ILE A 141 5.19 -10.83 19.92
N ASP A 142 6.35 -10.47 20.49
CA ASP A 142 6.60 -9.09 20.90
C ASP A 142 6.91 -8.18 19.69
N LEU A 143 6.00 -7.24 19.43
CA LEU A 143 6.13 -6.16 18.45
C LEU A 143 6.35 -4.78 19.09
N LYS A 144 6.69 -4.70 20.38
CA LYS A 144 6.75 -3.43 21.12
C LYS A 144 7.65 -2.38 20.45
N ASN A 145 8.76 -2.79 19.84
CA ASN A 145 9.67 -1.87 19.15
C ASN A 145 9.13 -1.33 17.82
N PHE A 146 8.04 -1.92 17.30
CA PHE A 146 7.47 -1.59 16.00
C PHE A 146 6.06 -1.01 16.09
N ARG A 147 5.39 -1.10 17.25
CA ARG A 147 4.01 -0.63 17.44
C ARG A 147 3.81 0.81 16.99
N THR A 148 4.66 1.74 17.45
CA THR A 148 4.54 3.15 17.08
C THR A 148 4.71 3.37 15.57
N LEU A 149 5.60 2.61 14.94
CA LEU A 149 5.80 2.66 13.49
C LEU A 149 4.56 2.16 12.74
N LEU A 150 3.95 1.07 13.19
CA LEU A 150 2.70 0.53 12.63
C LEU A 150 1.53 1.50 12.80
N GLU A 151 1.43 2.18 13.96
CA GLU A 151 0.44 3.22 14.22
C GLU A 151 0.62 4.42 13.26
N TRP A 152 1.85 4.85 13.00
CA TRP A 152 2.13 5.94 12.06
C TRP A 152 1.75 5.60 10.63
N ILE A 153 1.95 4.35 10.18
CA ILE A 153 1.47 3.89 8.88
C ILE A 153 -0.04 4.08 8.79
N ILE A 154 -0.80 3.58 9.78
CA ILE A 154 -2.27 3.75 9.81
C ILE A 154 -2.70 5.23 9.76
N GLU A 155 -1.93 6.12 10.39
CA GLU A 155 -2.22 7.56 10.34
C GLU A 155 -1.91 8.19 8.99
N ASP A 156 -0.87 7.73 8.30
CA ASP A 156 -0.56 8.12 6.92
C ASP A 156 -1.68 7.70 5.96
N GLU A 157 -2.16 6.46 6.04
CA GLU A 157 -3.24 5.96 5.16
C GLU A 157 -4.51 6.81 5.27
N LYS A 158 -4.84 7.27 6.48
CA LYS A 158 -5.96 8.19 6.71
C LYS A 158 -5.73 9.57 6.07
N ARG A 159 -4.49 10.05 6.04
CA ARG A 159 -4.12 11.28 5.35
C ARG A 159 -4.16 11.10 3.84
N HIS A 160 -3.70 9.96 3.32
CA HIS A 160 -3.80 9.64 1.90
C HIS A 160 -5.25 9.66 1.42
N GLU A 161 -6.19 9.07 2.18
CA GLU A 161 -7.62 9.16 1.84
C GLU A 161 -8.10 10.61 1.69
N GLN A 162 -7.66 11.52 2.57
CA GLN A 162 -8.00 12.94 2.49
C GLN A 162 -7.37 13.60 1.26
N ILE A 163 -6.12 13.27 0.94
CA ILE A 163 -5.40 13.76 -0.23
C ILE A 163 -6.12 13.31 -1.51
N LEU A 164 -6.56 12.07 -1.58
CA LEU A 164 -7.29 11.54 -2.73
C LEU A 164 -8.61 12.30 -2.96
N ARG A 165 -9.33 12.65 -1.89
CA ARG A 165 -10.52 13.53 -1.96
C ARG A 165 -10.17 14.94 -2.45
N MET A 166 -9.02 15.48 -2.05
CA MET A 166 -8.54 16.77 -2.56
C MET A 166 -8.26 16.70 -4.07
N ILE A 167 -7.66 15.61 -4.54
CA ILE A 167 -7.44 15.37 -5.97
C ILE A 167 -8.78 15.27 -6.70
N GLU A 168 -9.74 14.48 -6.20
CA GLU A 168 -11.07 14.34 -6.81
C GLU A 168 -11.74 15.70 -7.02
N ASN A 169 -11.74 16.55 -5.97
CA ASN A 169 -12.31 17.89 -6.06
C ASN A 169 -11.57 18.76 -7.09
N ALA A 170 -10.24 18.72 -7.11
CA ALA A 170 -9.43 19.48 -8.08
C ALA A 170 -9.67 19.05 -9.53
N LEU A 171 -9.99 17.78 -9.77
CA LEU A 171 -10.37 17.29 -11.10
C LEU A 171 -11.77 17.76 -11.49
N ALA A 172 -12.74 17.66 -10.57
CA ALA A 172 -14.13 18.08 -10.83
C ALA A 172 -14.30 19.59 -11.07
N GLU A 173 -13.46 20.43 -10.46
CA GLU A 173 -13.47 21.89 -10.69
C GLU A 173 -13.03 22.28 -12.11
N LYS A 174 -12.27 21.43 -12.79
CA LYS A 174 -11.79 21.69 -14.17
C LYS A 174 -12.78 21.28 -15.26
N GLU A 175 -13.82 20.54 -14.91
CA GLU A 175 -14.92 20.18 -15.81
C GLU A 175 -16.02 21.26 -15.89
N LYS A 176 -15.90 22.34 -15.10
CA LYS A 176 -16.83 23.49 -15.07
C LYS A 176 -16.28 24.69 -15.85
#